data_AF-A0A9Q2P039-F1
#
_entry.id   AF-A0A9Q2P039-F1
#
_cell.length_a   1.000
_cell.length_b   1.000
_cell.length_c   1.000
_cell.angle_alpha   90.00
_cell.angle_beta   90.00
_cell.angle_gamma   90.00
#
_symmetry.space_group_name_H-M   'P 1'
#
loop_
_entity.id
_entity.type
_entity.pdbx_description
1 polymer ?
#
loop_
_entity_poly.entity_id
_entity_poly.type
_entity_poly.pdbx_seq_one_letter_code
_entity_poly.pdbx_strand_id
1 'polypeptide(L)'
;MAFDRHAPSDDLDTLPRIPAWVTSTHPETLEDVAFLSSAAVSHLHVVSGREEVPHALLRDRLALRAAEACVACSGRPERAGELRDAVHLLRPGDLPGPVGEICLAWRRATKRPVSVKALGRAVPILEPSQIGSWLDVGKGGPVTRAATVLELVLMEMPRADVPALILADAALAQALGWDHLVPLLAAGLKRADLRRRGDDLRLACHRAVVASVIEAVRLATDLARRGKHLKAVAPKLRAKGAGDAVEMFLTRDAVAPSALPLPDRAARRLCDRLVDLGAVRELTGRDTFRLYGV
;
A
#
# COMPACT_ATOMS: atom_id res chain seq x y z
N MET A 1 42.92 -33.83 -0.32
CA MET A 1 42.27 -32.67 -0.96
C MET A 1 40.79 -32.99 -1.12
N ALA A 2 39.95 -32.42 -0.27
CA ALA A 2 38.51 -32.41 -0.45
C ALA A 2 38.09 -30.96 -0.21
N PHE A 3 37.67 -30.27 -1.27
CA PHE A 3 37.19 -28.90 -1.20
C PHE A 3 35.79 -28.90 -0.60
N ASP A 4 35.71 -28.48 0.65
CA ASP A 4 34.45 -28.26 1.35
C ASP A 4 33.81 -26.98 0.80
N ARG A 5 32.69 -27.14 0.08
CA ARG A 5 31.92 -26.02 -0.45
C ARG A 5 31.19 -25.37 0.73
N HIS A 6 31.75 -24.28 1.25
CA HIS A 6 31.00 -23.34 2.08
C HIS A 6 29.77 -22.85 1.29
N ALA A 7 28.59 -23.36 1.66
CA ALA A 7 27.33 -22.75 1.29
C ALA A 7 27.29 -21.33 1.91
N PRO A 8 26.88 -20.29 1.16
CA PRO A 8 26.71 -18.97 1.76
C PRO A 8 25.61 -19.06 2.81
N SER A 9 25.96 -18.71 4.05
CA SER A 9 25.04 -18.54 5.17
C SER A 9 23.90 -17.63 4.73
N ASP A 10 22.69 -18.18 4.75
CA ASP A 10 21.43 -17.48 4.49
C ASP A 10 21.20 -16.46 5.62
N ASP A 11 21.71 -15.24 5.44
CA ASP A 11 21.45 -14.09 6.31
C ASP A 11 20.01 -13.57 6.04
N LEU A 12 19.03 -14.45 6.23
CA LEU A 12 17.63 -14.30 5.77
C LEU A 12 16.69 -13.58 6.74
N ASP A 13 17.18 -13.03 7.85
CA ASP A 13 16.33 -12.39 8.88
C ASP A 13 16.89 -11.04 9.34
N THR A 14 17.06 -10.08 8.44
CA THR A 14 17.44 -8.71 8.84
C THR A 14 16.24 -7.87 9.32
N LEU A 15 15.02 -8.27 8.96
CA LEU A 15 13.79 -7.63 9.42
C LEU A 15 13.18 -8.39 10.60
N PRO A 16 12.73 -7.68 11.66
CA PRO A 16 12.05 -8.34 12.77
C PRO A 16 10.80 -9.07 12.27
N ARG A 17 10.55 -10.26 12.82
CA ARG A 17 9.35 -11.05 12.58
C ARG A 17 8.29 -10.71 13.63
N ILE A 18 7.02 -10.73 13.22
CA ILE A 18 5.90 -10.56 14.15
C ILE A 18 5.91 -11.73 15.15
N PRO A 19 5.88 -11.47 16.47
CA PRO A 19 5.82 -12.53 17.47
C PRO A 19 4.57 -13.40 17.30
N ALA A 20 4.72 -14.72 17.48
CA ALA A 20 3.66 -15.70 17.23
C ALA A 20 2.40 -15.51 18.11
N TRP A 21 2.54 -14.90 19.29
CA TRP A 21 1.41 -14.61 20.19
C TRP A 21 0.49 -13.50 19.65
N VAL A 22 0.98 -12.67 18.73
CA VAL A 22 0.16 -11.65 18.05
C VAL A 22 -0.85 -12.31 17.09
N THR A 23 -0.58 -13.53 16.64
CA THR A 23 -1.43 -14.25 15.67
C THR A 23 -2.27 -15.38 16.28
N SER A 24 -2.21 -15.61 17.59
CA SER A 24 -2.95 -16.68 18.27
C SER A 24 -4.38 -16.27 18.65
N THR A 25 -5.39 -16.99 18.14
CA THR A 25 -6.82 -16.72 18.37
C THR A 25 -7.27 -17.11 19.78
N HIS A 26 -7.71 -16.15 20.58
CA HIS A 26 -8.35 -16.32 21.88
C HIS A 26 -9.73 -15.63 21.87
N PRO A 27 -10.66 -15.90 22.81
CA PRO A 27 -11.83 -15.05 22.99
C PRO A 27 -11.35 -13.63 23.31
N GLU A 28 -11.58 -12.72 22.38
CA GLU A 28 -10.98 -11.40 22.35
C GLU A 28 -11.95 -10.36 22.92
N THR A 29 -11.64 -9.81 24.10
CA THR A 29 -12.24 -8.54 24.54
C THR A 29 -11.71 -7.39 23.67
N LEU A 30 -12.38 -6.23 23.69
CA LEU A 30 -11.88 -5.06 22.96
C LEU A 30 -10.47 -4.65 23.43
N GLU A 31 -10.19 -4.82 24.73
CA GLU A 31 -8.89 -4.52 25.32
C GLU A 31 -7.80 -5.46 24.78
N ASP A 32 -8.11 -6.75 24.64
CA ASP A 32 -7.17 -7.73 24.07
C ASP A 32 -6.81 -7.40 22.62
N VAL A 33 -7.80 -7.12 21.77
CA VAL A 33 -7.52 -6.77 20.36
C VAL A 33 -6.86 -5.41 20.24
N ALA A 34 -7.18 -4.46 21.13
CA ALA A 34 -6.48 -3.19 21.20
C ALA A 34 -4.98 -3.42 21.46
N PHE A 35 -4.64 -4.22 22.47
CA PHE A 35 -3.26 -4.58 22.76
C PHE A 35 -2.55 -5.26 21.58
N LEU A 36 -3.19 -6.27 20.96
CA LEU A 36 -2.64 -6.98 19.80
C LEU A 36 -2.41 -6.06 18.60
N SER A 37 -3.38 -5.19 18.29
CA SER A 37 -3.26 -4.23 17.20
C SER A 37 -2.18 -3.19 17.45
N SER A 38 -2.01 -2.72 18.70
CA SER A 38 -0.94 -1.82 19.09
C SER A 38 0.42 -2.49 18.92
N ALA A 39 0.57 -3.74 19.39
CA ALA A 39 1.81 -4.50 19.20
C ALA A 39 2.15 -4.72 17.72
N ALA A 40 1.15 -5.06 16.90
CA ALA A 40 1.31 -5.21 15.46
C ALA A 40 1.78 -3.89 14.82
N VAL A 41 1.09 -2.77 15.09
CA VAL A 41 1.44 -1.48 14.52
C VAL A 41 2.83 -1.01 14.97
N SER A 42 3.21 -1.22 16.24
CA SER A 42 4.56 -0.95 16.73
C SER A 42 5.61 -1.76 15.96
N HIS A 43 5.33 -3.03 15.66
CA HIS A 43 6.21 -3.84 14.83
C HIS A 43 6.32 -3.28 13.41
N LEU A 44 5.21 -2.88 12.78
CA LEU A 44 5.24 -2.25 11.45
C LEU A 44 6.02 -0.93 11.47
N HIS A 45 5.94 -0.15 12.56
CA HIS A 45 6.72 1.07 12.73
C HIS A 45 8.22 0.78 12.70
N VAL A 46 8.68 -0.26 13.41
CA VAL A 46 10.09 -0.68 13.39
C VAL A 46 10.52 -1.14 12.00
N VAL A 47 9.71 -1.95 11.32
CA VAL A 47 9.99 -2.39 9.93
C VAL A 47 10.05 -1.19 8.98
N SER A 48 9.18 -0.20 9.18
CA SER A 48 9.16 1.03 8.39
C SER A 48 10.35 1.95 8.67
N GLY A 49 11.10 1.74 9.76
CA GLY A 49 12.35 2.47 10.03
C GLY A 49 13.57 1.94 9.29
N ARG A 50 13.46 0.83 8.56
CA ARG A 50 14.56 0.16 7.87
C ARG A 50 14.81 0.77 6.49
N GLU A 51 16.05 1.18 6.21
CA GLU A 51 16.43 1.80 4.94
C GLU A 51 16.34 0.85 3.74
N GLU A 52 16.38 -0.46 4.00
CA GLU A 52 16.31 -1.49 2.96
C GLU A 52 14.91 -1.61 2.35
N VAL A 53 13.88 -1.15 3.05
CA VAL A 53 12.48 -1.22 2.59
C VAL A 53 12.22 -0.10 1.58
N PRO A 54 11.78 -0.38 0.34
CA PRO A 54 11.36 0.66 -0.59
C PRO A 54 9.98 1.19 -0.20
N HIS A 55 9.91 2.16 0.73
CA HIS A 55 8.65 2.64 1.32
C HIS A 55 7.65 3.17 0.29
N ALA A 56 8.12 3.86 -0.74
CA ALA A 56 7.25 4.39 -1.79
C ALA A 56 6.54 3.25 -2.53
N LEU A 57 7.27 2.20 -2.92
CA LEU A 57 6.71 1.00 -3.54
C LEU A 57 5.79 0.23 -2.60
N LEU A 58 6.17 0.09 -1.33
CA LEU A 58 5.33 -0.56 -0.32
C LEU A 58 3.97 0.15 -0.20
N ARG A 59 3.97 1.49 -0.10
CA ARG A 59 2.75 2.29 -0.04
C ARG A 59 1.93 2.20 -1.33
N ASP A 60 2.55 2.17 -2.51
CA ASP A 60 1.83 2.03 -3.79
C ASP A 60 1.18 0.64 -3.93
N ARG A 61 1.84 -0.41 -3.46
CA ARG A 61 1.30 -1.78 -3.41
C ARG A 61 0.16 -1.91 -2.40
N LEU A 62 0.28 -1.31 -1.22
CA LEU A 62 -0.79 -1.26 -0.22
C LEU A 62 -1.98 -0.43 -0.71
N ALA A 63 -1.73 0.68 -1.44
CA ALA A 63 -2.77 1.49 -2.08
C ALA A 63 -3.56 0.67 -3.12
N LEU A 64 -2.87 -0.14 -3.93
CA LEU A 64 -3.54 -1.04 -4.87
C LEU A 64 -4.42 -2.09 -4.17
N ARG A 65 -3.91 -2.71 -3.08
CA ARG A 65 -4.70 -3.65 -2.26
C ARG A 65 -5.93 -2.99 -1.63
N ALA A 66 -5.76 -1.78 -1.11
CA ALA A 66 -6.86 -1.00 -0.54
C ALA A 66 -7.92 -0.66 -1.60
N ALA A 67 -7.48 -0.24 -2.79
CA ALA A 67 -8.37 0.03 -3.91
C ALA A 67 -9.13 -1.22 -4.35
N GLU A 68 -8.46 -2.36 -4.48
CA GLU A 68 -9.08 -3.64 -4.83
C GLU A 68 -10.13 -4.07 -3.79
N ALA A 69 -9.84 -3.90 -2.51
CA ALA A 69 -10.79 -4.19 -1.44
C ALA A 69 -12.02 -3.28 -1.47
N CYS A 70 -11.83 -1.98 -1.74
CA CYS A 70 -12.93 -1.03 -1.92
C CYS A 70 -13.80 -1.37 -3.15
N VAL A 71 -13.17 -1.73 -4.27
CA VAL A 71 -13.86 -2.17 -5.49
C VAL A 71 -14.69 -3.42 -5.20
N ALA A 72 -14.11 -4.42 -4.53
CA ALA A 72 -14.82 -5.62 -4.11
C ALA A 72 -16.01 -5.31 -3.19
N CYS A 73 -15.84 -4.40 -2.22
CA CYS A 73 -16.94 -3.95 -1.35
C CYS A 73 -18.08 -3.28 -2.12
N SER A 74 -17.78 -2.60 -3.24
CA SER A 74 -18.79 -2.03 -4.13
C SER A 74 -19.53 -3.06 -5.01
N GLY A 75 -19.20 -4.36 -4.89
CA GLY A 75 -19.82 -5.44 -5.66
C GLY A 75 -19.23 -5.63 -7.06
N ARG A 76 -18.05 -5.08 -7.30
CA ARG A 76 -17.34 -5.12 -8.58
C ARG A 76 -16.32 -6.27 -8.62
N PRO A 77 -16.24 -7.04 -9.74
CA PRO A 77 -15.32 -8.18 -9.84
C PRO A 77 -13.87 -7.78 -10.15
N GLU A 78 -13.61 -6.55 -10.58
CA GLU A 78 -12.29 -6.07 -11.02
C GLU A 78 -11.22 -6.27 -9.92
N ARG A 79 -10.06 -6.80 -10.32
CA ARG A 79 -8.92 -7.14 -9.45
C ARG A 79 -7.72 -6.27 -9.76
N ALA A 80 -6.63 -6.50 -9.03
CA ALA A 80 -5.39 -5.73 -9.16
C ALA A 80 -4.90 -5.55 -10.62
N GLY A 81 -5.11 -6.54 -11.51
CA GLY A 81 -4.76 -6.43 -12.92
C GLY A 81 -5.58 -5.37 -13.66
N GLU A 82 -6.90 -5.46 -13.56
CA GLU A 82 -7.83 -4.51 -14.17
C GLU A 82 -7.69 -3.10 -13.57
N LEU A 83 -7.38 -3.00 -12.28
CA LEU A 83 -7.11 -1.72 -11.61
C LEU A 83 -5.83 -1.05 -12.14
N ARG A 84 -4.80 -1.83 -12.45
CA ARG A 84 -3.59 -1.31 -13.11
C ARG A 84 -3.92 -0.84 -14.52
N ASP A 85 -4.62 -1.65 -15.30
CA ASP A 85 -5.01 -1.29 -16.66
C ASP A 85 -5.84 0.01 -16.68
N ALA A 86 -6.82 0.13 -15.78
CA ALA A 86 -7.68 1.31 -15.66
C ALA A 86 -6.91 2.60 -15.37
N VAL A 87 -5.72 2.52 -14.76
CA VAL A 87 -4.86 3.69 -14.48
C VAL A 87 -3.83 3.91 -15.59
N HIS A 88 -3.20 2.84 -16.07
CA HIS A 88 -2.08 2.95 -16.99
C HIS A 88 -2.50 3.10 -18.47
N LEU A 89 -3.75 2.80 -18.81
CA LEU A 89 -4.31 3.05 -20.15
C LEU A 89 -4.89 4.46 -20.33
N LEU A 90 -4.94 5.27 -19.27
CA LEU A 90 -5.48 6.62 -19.33
C LEU A 90 -4.59 7.55 -20.13
N ARG A 91 -5.19 8.26 -21.08
CA ARG A 91 -4.56 9.36 -21.82
C ARG A 91 -4.84 10.69 -21.12
N PRO A 92 -4.04 11.73 -21.39
CA PRO A 92 -4.34 13.07 -20.90
C PRO A 92 -5.75 13.50 -21.34
N GLY A 93 -6.61 13.83 -20.37
CA GLY A 93 -7.99 14.23 -20.60
C GLY A 93 -9.03 13.11 -20.44
N ASP A 94 -8.59 11.85 -20.33
CA ASP A 94 -9.51 10.72 -20.11
C ASP A 94 -10.08 10.74 -18.69
N LEU A 95 -11.34 10.30 -18.56
CA LEU A 95 -11.96 10.04 -17.28
C LEU A 95 -11.70 8.58 -16.87
N PRO A 96 -11.18 8.33 -15.65
CA PRO A 96 -10.69 7.00 -15.25
C PRO A 96 -11.78 5.96 -14.93
N GLY A 97 -13.06 6.33 -15.07
CA GLY A 97 -14.19 5.49 -14.68
C GLY A 97 -14.20 5.17 -13.17
N PRO A 98 -15.20 4.41 -12.68
CA PRO A 98 -15.37 4.18 -11.24
C PRO A 98 -14.19 3.46 -10.58
N VAL A 99 -13.67 2.40 -11.21
CA VAL A 99 -12.55 1.61 -10.67
C VAL A 99 -11.24 2.40 -10.72
N GLY A 100 -11.00 3.11 -11.82
CA GLY A 100 -9.82 3.96 -11.94
C GLY A 100 -9.85 5.14 -10.97
N GLU A 101 -11.00 5.77 -10.70
CA GLU A 101 -11.11 6.81 -9.67
C GLU A 101 -10.76 6.27 -8.28
N ILE A 102 -11.24 5.08 -7.90
CA ILE A 102 -10.90 4.46 -6.61
C ILE A 102 -9.40 4.19 -6.52
N CYS A 103 -8.81 3.61 -7.57
CA CYS A 103 -7.37 3.32 -7.62
C CYS A 103 -6.53 4.61 -7.53
N LEU A 104 -6.92 5.64 -8.28
CA LEU A 104 -6.24 6.93 -8.26
C LEU A 104 -6.40 7.66 -6.92
N ALA A 105 -7.56 7.58 -6.27
CA ALA A 105 -7.77 8.20 -4.96
C ALA A 105 -6.77 7.65 -3.92
N TRP A 106 -6.64 6.32 -3.84
CA TRP A 106 -5.67 5.67 -2.96
C TRP A 106 -4.22 6.02 -3.32
N ARG A 107 -3.85 5.97 -4.61
CA ARG A 107 -2.49 6.36 -5.05
C ARG A 107 -2.18 7.82 -4.75
N ARG A 108 -3.13 8.74 -4.95
CA ARG A 108 -2.95 10.17 -4.63
C ARG A 108 -2.79 10.37 -3.12
N ALA A 109 -3.55 9.63 -2.30
CA ALA A 109 -3.52 9.73 -0.85
C ALA A 109 -2.18 9.27 -0.25
N THR A 110 -1.58 8.20 -0.78
CA THR A 110 -0.31 7.65 -0.26
C THR A 110 0.94 8.34 -0.81
N LYS A 111 0.82 9.05 -1.94
CA LYS A 111 1.96 9.66 -2.64
C LYS A 111 2.55 10.89 -1.93
N ARG A 112 1.77 11.60 -1.11
CA ARG A 112 2.19 12.85 -0.46
C ARG A 112 2.12 12.72 1.06
N PRO A 113 2.90 13.52 1.81
CA PRO A 113 2.74 13.60 3.24
C PRO A 113 1.31 13.99 3.65
N VAL A 114 0.83 13.41 4.75
CA VAL A 114 -0.51 13.61 5.28
C VAL A 114 -0.69 15.08 5.64
N SER A 115 -1.62 15.72 4.95
CA SER A 115 -2.05 17.08 5.21
C SER A 115 -3.46 17.24 4.66
N VAL A 116 -4.25 18.13 5.24
CA VAL A 116 -5.59 18.47 4.76
C VAL A 116 -5.57 18.80 3.26
N LYS A 117 -4.59 19.59 2.81
CA LYS A 117 -4.39 19.94 1.39
C LYS A 117 -4.02 18.74 0.51
N ALA A 118 -3.24 17.78 1.01
CA ALA A 118 -2.94 16.56 0.26
C ALA A 118 -4.17 15.66 0.13
N LEU A 119 -4.91 15.48 1.23
CA LEU A 119 -6.13 14.66 1.28
C LEU A 119 -7.25 15.23 0.42
N GLY A 120 -7.48 16.55 0.43
CA GLY A 120 -8.48 17.18 -0.46
C GLY A 120 -8.15 17.02 -1.95
N ARG A 121 -6.86 16.95 -2.31
CA ARG A 121 -6.45 16.62 -3.69
C ARG A 121 -6.58 15.14 -4.03
N ALA A 122 -6.46 14.26 -3.03
CA ALA A 122 -6.66 12.83 -3.21
C ALA A 122 -8.14 12.49 -3.37
N VAL A 123 -9.00 13.22 -2.66
CA VAL A 123 -10.45 12.96 -2.57
C VAL A 123 -11.24 14.25 -2.83
N PRO A 124 -11.40 14.67 -4.10
CA PRO A 124 -11.94 15.99 -4.45
C PRO A 124 -13.40 16.25 -4.09
N ILE A 125 -14.15 15.19 -3.72
CA ILE A 125 -15.54 15.33 -3.26
C ILE A 125 -15.63 15.95 -1.85
N LEU A 126 -14.51 15.99 -1.12
CA LEU A 126 -14.47 16.51 0.25
C LEU A 126 -13.86 17.91 0.29
N GLU A 127 -14.50 18.81 1.03
CA GLU A 127 -13.94 20.12 1.28
C GLU A 127 -12.80 20.06 2.31
N PRO A 128 -11.71 20.85 2.14
CA PRO A 128 -10.60 20.89 3.10
C PRO A 128 -11.03 21.17 4.55
N SER A 129 -12.02 22.03 4.75
CA SER A 129 -12.55 22.35 6.09
C SER A 129 -13.17 21.13 6.77
N GLN A 130 -13.95 20.33 6.03
CA GLN A 130 -14.56 19.09 6.53
C GLN A 130 -13.49 18.05 6.89
N ILE A 131 -12.48 17.91 6.03
CA ILE A 131 -11.36 17.00 6.30
C ILE A 131 -10.66 17.38 7.61
N GLY A 132 -10.37 18.67 7.82
CA GLY A 132 -9.78 19.15 9.07
C GLY A 132 -10.65 18.82 10.27
N SER A 133 -11.94 19.16 10.23
CA SER A 133 -12.85 18.92 11.35
C SER A 133 -12.98 17.44 11.70
N TRP A 134 -13.04 16.55 10.71
CA TRP A 134 -13.14 15.11 10.98
C TRP A 134 -11.86 14.54 11.61
N LEU A 135 -10.68 14.96 11.13
CA LEU A 135 -9.40 14.50 11.69
C LEU A 135 -9.19 14.97 13.14
N ASP A 136 -9.69 16.16 13.48
CA ASP A 136 -9.57 16.75 14.82
C ASP A 136 -10.43 16.03 15.88
N VAL A 137 -11.53 15.38 15.47
CA VAL A 137 -12.45 14.69 16.39
C VAL A 137 -11.83 13.42 16.98
N GLY A 138 -10.94 12.76 16.24
CA GLY A 138 -10.35 11.51 16.69
C GLY A 138 -9.54 11.70 17.98
N LYS A 139 -9.88 10.96 19.03
CA LYS A 139 -9.16 10.92 20.33
C LYS A 139 -8.78 9.47 20.69
N GLY A 140 -7.80 9.32 21.59
CA GLY A 140 -7.37 8.02 22.11
C GLY A 140 -6.27 7.35 21.28
N GLY A 141 -6.18 6.02 21.39
CA GLY A 141 -5.17 5.22 20.69
C GLY A 141 -5.30 5.26 19.16
N PRO A 142 -4.26 4.91 18.40
CA PRO A 142 -4.21 5.11 16.95
C PRO A 142 -5.37 4.47 16.18
N VAL A 143 -5.71 3.22 16.48
CA VAL A 143 -6.82 2.52 15.80
C VAL A 143 -8.18 3.04 16.25
N THR A 144 -8.34 3.39 17.53
CA THR A 144 -9.56 4.05 18.04
C THR A 144 -9.81 5.36 17.32
N ARG A 145 -8.74 6.17 17.15
CA ARG A 145 -8.79 7.43 16.41
C ARG A 145 -9.28 7.22 14.98
N ALA A 146 -8.70 6.24 14.30
CA ALA A 146 -9.09 5.87 12.94
C ALA A 146 -10.55 5.40 12.84
N ALA A 147 -11.00 4.58 13.79
CA ALA A 147 -12.38 4.11 13.86
C ALA A 147 -13.37 5.25 14.11
N THR A 148 -13.04 6.22 14.98
CA THR A 148 -13.87 7.41 15.21
C THR A 148 -14.01 8.26 13.96
N VAL A 149 -12.90 8.50 13.24
CA VAL A 149 -12.94 9.25 11.97
C VAL A 149 -13.75 8.49 10.91
N LEU A 150 -13.53 7.17 10.79
CA LEU A 150 -14.30 6.32 9.89
C LEU A 150 -15.80 6.40 10.16
N GLU A 151 -16.20 6.26 11.44
CA GLU A 151 -17.60 6.32 11.86
C GLU A 151 -18.23 7.67 11.53
N LEU A 152 -17.55 8.77 11.87
CA LEU A 152 -18.04 10.12 11.68
C LEU A 152 -18.24 10.45 10.20
N VAL A 153 -17.26 10.12 9.35
CA VAL A 153 -17.38 10.37 7.90
C VAL A 153 -18.52 9.52 7.32
N LEU A 154 -18.69 8.26 7.74
CA LEU A 154 -19.79 7.41 7.27
C LEU A 154 -21.15 7.83 7.83
N MET A 155 -21.20 8.53 8.97
CA MET A 155 -22.42 9.12 9.51
C MET A 155 -22.88 10.31 8.67
N GLU A 156 -21.96 11.21 8.34
CA GLU A 156 -22.27 12.42 7.57
C GLU A 156 -22.40 12.13 6.07
N MET A 157 -21.63 11.16 5.56
CA MET A 157 -21.55 10.78 4.15
C MET A 157 -21.65 9.25 3.96
N PRO A 158 -22.85 8.63 4.12
CA PRO A 158 -23.02 7.17 4.15
C PRO A 158 -22.64 6.39 2.87
N ARG A 159 -22.36 7.10 1.77
CA ARG A 159 -21.94 6.51 0.48
C ARG A 159 -20.47 6.78 0.15
N ALA A 160 -19.74 7.44 1.05
CA ALA A 160 -18.36 7.86 0.86
C ALA A 160 -17.36 6.85 1.47
N ASP A 161 -17.57 5.55 1.24
CA ASP A 161 -16.76 4.47 1.84
C ASP A 161 -15.25 4.65 1.58
N VAL A 162 -14.86 4.98 0.34
CA VAL A 162 -13.45 5.19 -0.04
C VAL A 162 -12.84 6.43 0.62
N PRO A 163 -13.46 7.63 0.52
CA PRO A 163 -13.06 8.79 1.31
C PRO A 163 -12.90 8.50 2.81
N ALA A 164 -13.87 7.81 3.42
CA ALA A 164 -13.88 7.52 4.84
C ALA A 164 -12.71 6.62 5.25
N LEU A 165 -12.42 5.58 4.46
CA LEU A 165 -11.28 4.69 4.69
C LEU A 165 -9.93 5.42 4.53
N ILE A 166 -9.80 6.28 3.52
CA ILE A 166 -8.59 7.11 3.34
C ILE A 166 -8.39 8.04 4.54
N LEU A 167 -9.44 8.71 5.01
CA LEU A 167 -9.34 9.60 6.18
C LEU A 167 -9.06 8.84 7.47
N ALA A 168 -9.60 7.63 7.63
CA ALA A 168 -9.31 6.78 8.77
C ALA A 168 -7.84 6.34 8.80
N ASP A 169 -7.28 5.88 7.67
CA ASP A 169 -5.85 5.56 7.58
C ASP A 169 -4.96 6.82 7.73
N ALA A 170 -5.45 8.01 7.34
CA ALA A 170 -4.76 9.28 7.59
C ALA A 170 -4.71 9.62 9.08
N ALA A 171 -5.82 9.45 9.81
CA ALA A 171 -5.90 9.64 11.24
C ALA A 171 -5.02 8.64 12.01
N LEU A 172 -4.95 7.40 11.53
CA LEU A 172 -4.03 6.39 12.03
C LEU A 172 -2.57 6.84 11.87
N ALA A 173 -2.19 7.30 10.67
CA ALA A 173 -0.84 7.80 10.39
C ALA A 173 -0.49 9.00 11.28
N GLN A 174 -1.40 9.96 11.46
CA GLN A 174 -1.19 11.11 12.36
C GLN A 174 -0.99 10.69 13.81
N ALA A 175 -1.77 9.72 14.30
CA ALA A 175 -1.62 9.22 15.66
C ALA A 175 -0.30 8.46 15.89
N LEU A 176 0.29 7.90 14.84
CA LEU A 176 1.56 7.17 14.88
C LEU A 176 2.78 8.05 14.56
N GLY A 177 2.57 9.32 14.23
CA GLY A 177 3.62 10.23 13.79
C GLY A 177 4.22 9.85 12.42
N TRP A 178 3.47 9.17 11.57
CA TRP A 178 3.91 8.84 10.22
C TRP A 178 3.64 9.99 9.25
N ASP A 179 4.67 10.38 8.51
CA ASP A 179 4.55 11.44 7.51
C ASP A 179 3.56 11.09 6.40
N HIS A 180 3.44 9.82 6.05
CA HIS A 180 2.61 9.36 4.94
C HIS A 180 1.60 8.31 5.40
N LEU A 181 0.46 8.30 4.73
CA LEU A 181 -0.57 7.29 4.92
C LEU A 181 -0.04 5.91 4.51
N VAL A 182 -0.32 4.91 5.35
CA VAL A 182 -0.12 3.48 5.05
C VAL A 182 -1.49 2.82 5.08
N PRO A 183 -2.02 2.33 3.95
CA PRO A 183 -3.35 1.72 3.92
C PRO A 183 -3.41 0.42 4.73
N LEU A 184 -4.17 0.40 5.81
CA LEU A 184 -4.28 -0.77 6.70
C LEU A 184 -5.73 -1.17 6.99
N LEU A 185 -6.70 -0.27 6.82
CA LEU A 185 -8.10 -0.59 7.12
C LEU A 185 -8.84 -1.24 5.96
N ALA A 186 -8.72 -0.69 4.75
CA ALA A 186 -9.54 -1.09 3.61
C ALA A 186 -9.44 -2.58 3.26
N ALA A 187 -8.24 -3.17 3.34
CA ALA A 187 -8.03 -4.57 3.00
C ALA A 187 -8.51 -5.55 4.09
N GLY A 188 -8.67 -5.09 5.33
CA GLY A 188 -9.06 -5.92 6.48
C GLY A 188 -10.55 -5.80 6.85
N LEU A 189 -11.22 -4.72 6.46
CA LEU A 189 -12.64 -4.50 6.75
C LEU A 189 -13.54 -5.12 5.67
N LYS A 190 -14.62 -5.78 6.09
CA LYS A 190 -15.67 -6.27 5.18
C LYS A 190 -16.71 -5.18 4.95
N ARG A 191 -17.47 -5.31 3.86
CA ARG A 191 -18.62 -4.42 3.55
C ARG A 191 -19.59 -4.27 4.71
N ALA A 192 -19.86 -5.35 5.45
CA ALA A 192 -20.74 -5.33 6.61
C ALA A 192 -20.16 -4.54 7.78
N ASP A 193 -18.84 -4.48 7.92
CA ASP A 193 -18.17 -3.77 9.01
C ASP A 193 -18.32 -2.25 8.84
N LEU A 194 -18.40 -1.74 7.60
CA LEU A 194 -18.69 -0.34 7.29
C LEU A 194 -20.12 0.10 7.65
N ARG A 195 -20.94 -0.80 8.19
CA ARG A 195 -22.28 -0.50 8.73
C ARG A 195 -22.34 -0.61 10.26
N ARG A 196 -21.25 -1.04 10.91
CA ARG A 196 -21.13 -1.10 12.36
C ARG A 196 -20.91 0.28 12.95
N ARG A 197 -21.09 0.40 14.28
CA ARG A 197 -20.99 1.63 15.06
C ARG A 197 -20.36 1.36 16.42
N GLY A 198 -19.80 2.39 17.06
CA GLY A 198 -19.23 2.28 18.40
C GLY A 198 -18.21 1.14 18.56
N ASP A 199 -18.35 0.36 19.64
CA ASP A 199 -17.44 -0.76 19.96
C ASP A 199 -17.32 -1.81 18.86
N ASP A 200 -18.41 -2.13 18.16
CA ASP A 200 -18.39 -3.13 17.11
C ASP A 200 -17.53 -2.71 15.92
N LEU A 201 -17.56 -1.42 15.58
CA LEU A 201 -16.70 -0.86 14.54
C LEU A 201 -15.25 -0.78 15.01
N ARG A 202 -15.01 -0.36 16.26
CA ARG A 202 -13.67 -0.33 16.85
C ARG A 202 -13.03 -1.72 16.84
N LEU A 203 -13.77 -2.74 17.26
CA LEU A 203 -13.31 -4.13 17.25
C LEU A 203 -12.97 -4.61 15.82
N ALA A 204 -13.81 -4.27 14.84
CA ALA A 204 -13.55 -4.59 13.43
C ALA A 204 -12.28 -3.90 12.91
N CYS A 205 -12.08 -2.62 13.24
CA CYS A 205 -10.87 -1.87 12.88
C CYS A 205 -9.61 -2.47 13.51
N HIS A 206 -9.64 -2.86 14.78
CA HIS A 206 -8.49 -3.51 15.44
C HIS A 206 -8.11 -4.82 14.75
N ARG A 207 -9.10 -5.68 14.45
CA ARG A 207 -8.87 -6.94 13.71
C ARG A 207 -8.34 -6.69 12.30
N ALA A 208 -8.92 -5.73 11.59
CA ALA A 208 -8.49 -5.34 10.25
C ALA A 208 -7.02 -4.89 10.25
N VAL A 209 -6.64 -4.05 11.22
CA VAL A 209 -5.26 -3.56 11.36
C VAL A 209 -4.29 -4.71 11.65
N VAL A 210 -4.60 -5.61 12.58
CA VAL A 210 -3.73 -6.78 12.87
C VAL A 210 -3.49 -7.60 11.60
N ALA A 211 -4.55 -7.96 10.88
CA ALA A 211 -4.46 -8.74 9.66
C ALA A 211 -3.65 -8.00 8.57
N SER A 212 -3.93 -6.72 8.34
CA SER A 212 -3.25 -5.92 7.32
C SER A 212 -1.78 -5.67 7.65
N VAL A 213 -1.42 -5.52 8.94
CA VAL A 213 -0.03 -5.35 9.36
C VAL A 213 0.80 -6.59 9.05
N ILE A 214 0.29 -7.79 9.34
CA ILE A 214 0.99 -9.05 9.04
C ILE A 214 1.33 -9.13 7.55
N GLU A 215 0.36 -8.78 6.72
CA GLU A 215 0.50 -8.74 5.28
C GLU A 215 1.44 -7.63 4.79
N ALA A 216 1.40 -6.45 5.42
CA ALA A 216 2.29 -5.33 5.10
C ALA A 216 3.75 -5.65 5.46
N VAL A 217 4.01 -6.32 6.59
CA VAL A 217 5.36 -6.74 6.99
C VAL A 217 5.93 -7.79 6.05
N ARG A 218 5.11 -8.79 5.65
CA ARG A 218 5.51 -9.78 4.64
C ARG A 218 5.85 -9.11 3.32
N LEU A 219 5.00 -8.19 2.87
CA LEU A 219 5.23 -7.42 1.65
C LEU A 219 6.50 -6.56 1.75
N ALA A 220 6.72 -5.86 2.86
CA ALA A 220 7.93 -5.06 3.09
C ALA A 220 9.20 -5.92 3.01
N THR A 221 9.15 -7.13 3.58
CA THR A 221 10.27 -8.08 3.55
C THR A 221 10.58 -8.57 2.14
N ASP A 222 9.55 -8.96 1.38
CA ASP A 222 9.72 -9.37 -0.02
C ASP A 222 10.24 -8.21 -0.88
N LEU A 223 9.70 -7.01 -0.70
CA LEU A 223 10.12 -5.83 -1.43
C LEU A 223 11.54 -5.38 -1.09
N ALA A 224 11.98 -5.48 0.17
CA ALA A 224 13.36 -5.19 0.56
C ALA A 224 14.34 -6.14 -0.14
N ARG A 225 14.03 -7.44 -0.15
CA ARG A 225 14.82 -8.46 -0.84
C ARG A 225 14.89 -8.22 -2.35
N ARG A 226 13.74 -7.98 -2.99
CA ARG A 226 13.67 -7.74 -4.44
C ARG A 226 14.27 -6.40 -4.83
N GLY A 227 14.10 -5.37 -4.00
CA GLY A 227 14.72 -4.06 -4.18
C GLY A 227 16.25 -4.14 -4.10
N LYS A 228 16.80 -4.92 -3.17
CA LYS A 228 18.24 -5.22 -3.11
C LYS A 228 18.74 -5.91 -4.38
N HIS A 229 18.00 -6.92 -4.87
CA HIS A 229 18.33 -7.59 -6.13
C HIS A 229 18.30 -6.63 -7.34
N LEU A 230 17.26 -5.80 -7.43
CA LEU A 230 17.13 -4.79 -8.49
C LEU A 230 18.30 -3.81 -8.49
N LYS A 231 18.69 -3.30 -7.31
CA LYS A 231 19.87 -2.42 -7.16
C LYS A 231 21.17 -3.14 -7.56
N ALA A 232 21.32 -4.42 -7.21
CA ALA A 232 22.50 -5.20 -7.55
C ALA A 232 22.65 -5.47 -9.06
N VAL A 233 21.55 -5.57 -9.81
CA VAL A 233 21.60 -5.75 -11.26
C VAL A 233 21.71 -4.44 -12.04
N ALA A 234 21.46 -3.28 -11.42
CA ALA A 234 21.48 -1.97 -12.08
C ALA A 234 22.78 -1.68 -12.87
N PRO A 235 23.99 -1.99 -12.37
CA PRO A 235 25.24 -1.80 -13.13
C PRO A 235 25.32 -2.62 -14.44
N LYS A 236 24.53 -3.70 -14.56
CA LYS A 236 24.53 -4.58 -15.73
C LYS A 236 23.69 -4.05 -16.90
N LEU A 237 22.88 -3.01 -16.67
CA LEU A 237 21.92 -2.51 -17.67
C LEU A 237 22.58 -1.70 -18.79
N ARG A 238 23.79 -1.17 -18.58
CA ARG A 238 24.65 -0.45 -19.56
C ARG A 238 23.99 0.69 -20.36
N ALA A 239 22.72 0.99 -20.13
CA ALA A 239 21.95 2.03 -20.80
C ALA A 239 22.04 3.36 -20.05
N LYS A 240 22.24 4.45 -20.80
CA LYS A 240 22.16 5.82 -20.26
C LYS A 240 20.75 6.06 -19.72
N GLY A 241 20.59 6.49 -18.46
CA GLY A 241 19.29 6.69 -17.81
C GLY A 241 18.71 5.43 -17.14
N ALA A 242 19.46 4.31 -17.08
CA ALA A 242 19.00 3.10 -16.40
C ALA A 242 18.81 3.29 -14.88
N GLY A 243 19.57 4.20 -14.25
CA GLY A 243 19.41 4.52 -12.83
C GLY A 243 18.02 5.08 -12.52
N ASP A 244 17.59 6.10 -13.26
CA ASP A 244 16.27 6.72 -13.09
C ASP A 244 15.13 5.71 -13.36
N ALA A 245 15.31 4.82 -14.34
CA ALA A 245 14.37 3.75 -14.61
C ALA A 245 14.28 2.75 -13.45
N VAL A 246 15.41 2.38 -12.83
CA VAL A 246 15.45 1.51 -11.64
C VAL A 246 14.74 2.16 -10.46
N GLU A 247 14.95 3.46 -10.22
CA GLU A 247 14.25 4.20 -9.16
C GLU A 247 12.73 4.24 -9.37
N MET A 248 12.26 4.28 -10.62
CA MET A 248 10.83 4.16 -10.90
C MET A 248 10.24 2.81 -10.46
N PHE A 249 10.97 1.71 -10.63
CA PHE A 249 10.55 0.39 -10.16
C PHE A 249 10.58 0.27 -8.62
N LEU A 250 11.44 1.04 -7.94
CA LEU A 250 11.48 1.13 -6.47
C LEU A 250 10.41 2.06 -5.86
N THR A 251 9.60 2.71 -6.70
CA THR A 251 8.58 3.67 -6.24
C THR A 251 7.17 3.37 -6.74
N ARG A 252 6.99 2.45 -7.71
CA ARG A 252 5.70 2.17 -8.35
C ARG A 252 5.43 0.66 -8.46
N ASP A 253 4.22 0.24 -8.13
CA ASP A 253 3.74 -1.14 -8.21
C ASP A 253 3.88 -1.73 -9.62
N ALA A 254 3.63 -0.90 -10.63
CA ALA A 254 3.68 -1.24 -12.04
C ALA A 254 4.22 -0.06 -12.88
N VAL A 255 5.02 -0.38 -13.90
CA VAL A 255 5.66 0.57 -14.81
C VAL A 255 5.46 0.12 -16.25
N ALA A 256 4.89 0.99 -17.07
CA ALA A 256 4.85 0.82 -18.52
C ALA A 256 6.19 1.27 -19.14
N PRO A 257 6.70 0.61 -20.19
CA PRO A 257 7.92 1.07 -20.87
C PRO A 257 7.85 2.53 -21.33
N SER A 258 6.69 2.99 -21.82
CA SER A 258 6.47 4.37 -22.27
C SER A 258 6.57 5.42 -21.15
N ALA A 259 6.53 5.02 -19.87
CA ALA A 259 6.69 5.92 -18.74
C ALA A 259 8.16 6.11 -18.33
N LEU A 260 9.07 5.27 -18.82
CA LEU A 260 10.49 5.36 -18.50
C LEU A 260 11.13 6.57 -19.20
N PRO A 261 12.13 7.23 -18.60
CA PRO A 261 12.82 8.39 -19.17
C PRO A 261 13.82 7.97 -20.26
N LEU A 262 13.38 7.13 -21.20
CA LEU A 262 14.19 6.52 -22.24
C LEU A 262 13.41 6.50 -23.56
N PRO A 263 14.10 6.52 -24.72
CA PRO A 263 13.44 6.26 -25.99
C PRO A 263 12.68 4.94 -25.96
N ASP A 264 11.52 4.91 -26.58
CA ASP A 264 10.55 3.81 -26.58
C ASP A 264 11.15 2.41 -26.81
N ARG A 265 12.10 2.29 -27.74
CA ARG A 265 12.79 1.03 -28.03
C ARG A 265 13.78 0.63 -26.93
N ALA A 266 14.47 1.61 -26.35
CA ALA A 266 15.41 1.38 -25.26
C ALA A 266 14.69 1.02 -23.96
N ALA A 267 13.55 1.65 -23.68
CA ALA A 267 12.69 1.34 -22.54
C ALA A 267 12.20 -0.12 -22.57
N ARG A 268 11.66 -0.58 -23.71
CA ARG A 268 11.21 -1.98 -23.89
C ARG A 268 12.36 -2.97 -23.66
N ARG A 269 13.51 -2.73 -24.30
CA ARG A 269 14.71 -3.56 -24.12
C ARG A 269 15.23 -3.58 -22.68
N LEU A 270 15.14 -2.47 -21.96
CA LEU A 270 15.52 -2.41 -20.57
C LEU A 270 14.59 -3.26 -19.71
N CYS A 271 13.27 -3.20 -19.94
CA CYS A 271 12.32 -4.06 -19.25
C CYS A 271 12.58 -5.54 -19.54
N ASP A 272 12.76 -5.92 -20.82
CA ASP A 272 13.09 -7.30 -21.21
C ASP A 272 14.37 -7.78 -20.50
N ARG A 273 15.40 -6.93 -20.47
CA ARG A 273 16.66 -7.23 -19.78
C ARG A 273 16.49 -7.39 -18.27
N LEU A 274 15.64 -6.59 -17.64
CA LEU A 274 15.35 -6.72 -16.21
C LEU A 274 14.59 -8.02 -15.90
N VAL A 275 13.71 -8.46 -16.81
CA VAL A 275 13.02 -9.76 -16.71
C VAL A 275 14.03 -10.90 -16.84
N ASP A 276 14.92 -10.85 -17.84
CA ASP A 276 15.98 -11.85 -18.03
C ASP A 276 16.92 -11.97 -16.81
N LEU A 277 17.14 -10.85 -16.11
CA LEU A 277 17.96 -10.78 -14.89
C LEU A 277 17.16 -11.16 -13.62
N GLY A 278 15.88 -11.51 -13.75
CA GLY A 278 14.98 -11.88 -12.65
C GLY A 278 14.70 -10.74 -11.66
N ALA A 279 14.86 -9.49 -12.09
CA ALA A 279 14.73 -8.30 -11.23
C ALA A 279 13.32 -7.70 -11.24
N VAL A 280 12.58 -7.90 -12.32
CA VAL A 280 11.16 -7.53 -12.46
C VAL A 280 10.42 -8.66 -13.16
N ARG A 281 9.08 -8.62 -13.11
CA ARG A 281 8.19 -9.50 -13.86
C ARG A 281 7.19 -8.70 -14.68
N GLU A 282 6.74 -9.31 -15.77
CA GLU A 282 5.61 -8.86 -16.57
C GLU A 282 4.30 -9.14 -15.81
N LEU A 283 3.34 -8.21 -15.85
CA LEU A 283 2.14 -8.19 -14.99
C LEU A 283 0.80 -8.30 -15.74
N THR A 284 0.75 -8.07 -17.05
CA THR A 284 -0.51 -8.02 -17.82
C THR A 284 -0.78 -9.30 -18.60
N GLY A 285 0.25 -10.10 -18.91
CA GLY A 285 0.14 -11.31 -19.73
C GLY A 285 -0.26 -11.04 -21.19
N ARG A 286 -0.05 -9.81 -21.70
CA ARG A 286 -0.48 -9.38 -23.05
C ARG A 286 0.70 -8.92 -23.91
N ASP A 287 0.57 -9.02 -25.22
CA ASP A 287 1.64 -8.65 -26.15
C ASP A 287 1.72 -7.15 -26.47
N THR A 288 0.58 -6.45 -26.49
CA THR A 288 0.50 -5.06 -26.95
C THR A 288 0.69 -4.04 -25.84
N PHE A 289 0.28 -4.38 -24.62
CA PHE A 289 0.36 -3.51 -23.45
C PHE A 289 0.92 -4.29 -22.26
N ARG A 290 2.19 -4.03 -21.93
CA ARG A 290 2.93 -4.71 -20.87
C ARG A 290 3.22 -3.75 -19.73
N LEU A 291 2.94 -4.21 -18.53
CA LEU A 291 3.35 -3.56 -17.29
C LEU A 291 4.38 -4.45 -16.61
N TYR A 292 5.40 -3.81 -16.06
CA TYR A 292 6.47 -4.49 -15.35
C TYR A 292 6.47 -4.04 -13.90
N GLY A 293 6.80 -4.94 -12.98
CA GLY A 293 6.93 -4.60 -11.57
C GLY A 293 7.88 -5.54 -10.86
N VAL A 294 8.40 -5.06 -9.73
CA VAL A 294 9.24 -5.82 -8.80
C VAL A 294 8.44 -6.97 -8.18
#